data_AF-A0A9X9A4I8-F1
#
_entry.id   AF-A0A9X9A4I8-F1
#
_cell.length_a   1.000
_cell.length_b   1.000
_cell.length_c   1.000
_cell.angle_alpha   90.00
_cell.angle_beta   90.00
_cell.angle_gamma   90.00
#
_symmetry.space_group_name_H-M   'P 1'
#
loop_
_entity.id
_entity.type
_entity.pdbx_description
1 polymer ?
#
loop_
_entity_poly.entity_id
_entity_poly.type
_entity_poly.pdbx_seq_one_letter_code
_entity_poly.pdbx_strand_id
1 'polypeptide(L)' 'RYGDRITELVFIGIDMNRSVIEQSLDDCLLTEKEMQQNWNTFIDPIPAFTYTS' A
#
# COMPACT_ATOMS: atom_id res chain seq x y z
N ARG A 1 9.81 -14.05 -6.58
CA ARG A 1 8.51 -14.53 -6.03
C ARG A 1 8.33 -13.84 -4.69
N TYR A 2 7.53 -12.78 -4.64
CA TYR A 2 7.19 -12.12 -3.38
C TYR A 2 6.17 -13.03 -2.71
N GLY A 3 6.63 -13.82 -1.74
CA GLY A 3 5.80 -14.79 -1.02
C GLY A 3 4.66 -14.10 -0.28
N ASP A 4 3.54 -14.80 -0.16
CA ASP A 4 2.28 -14.35 0.44
C ASP A 4 2.53 -13.57 1.75
N ARG A 5 2.44 -12.25 1.66
CA ARG A 5 2.50 -11.35 2.82
C ARG A 5 1.09 -11.19 3.36
N ILE A 6 0.71 -12.07 4.27
CA ILE A 6 -0.54 -11.93 5.01
C ILE A 6 -0.34 -10.85 6.07
N THR A 7 -1.23 -9.85 6.08
CA THR A 7 -1.25 -8.77 7.08
C THR A 7 -2.55 -8.88 7.87
N GLU A 8 -2.44 -9.09 9.19
CA GLU A 8 -3.60 -9.10 10.10
C GLU A 8 -3.74 -7.72 10.75
N LEU A 9 -4.90 -7.08 10.58
CA LEU A 9 -5.20 -5.74 11.12
C LEU A 9 -6.40 -5.83 12.06
N VAL A 10 -6.30 -5.22 13.25
CA VAL A 10 -7.39 -5.11 14.22
C VAL A 10 -7.73 -3.65 14.41
N PHE A 11 -9.00 -3.31 14.15
CA PHE A 11 -9.52 -1.96 14.37
C PHE A 11 -10.46 -1.94 15.58
N ILE A 12 -10.29 -0.95 16.45
CA ILE A 12 -11.11 -0.75 17.65
C ILE A 12 -11.64 0.69 17.61
N GLY A 13 -12.94 0.85 17.40
CA GLY A 13 -13.60 2.15 17.34
C GLY A 13 -15.12 2.04 17.46
N ILE A 14 -15.76 3.13 17.90
CA ILE A 14 -17.21 3.28 17.94
C ILE A 14 -17.70 3.83 16.59
N ASP A 15 -18.82 3.30 16.06
CA ASP A 15 -19.40 3.69 14.76
C ASP A 15 -18.49 3.46 13.53
N MET A 16 -17.69 2.39 13.55
CA MET A 16 -16.90 2.02 12.39
C MET A 16 -17.75 1.30 11.33
N ASN A 17 -17.78 1.86 10.12
CA ASN A 17 -18.40 1.21 8.97
C ASN A 17 -17.43 0.19 8.37
N ARG A 18 -17.55 -1.06 8.84
CA ARG A 18 -16.75 -2.21 8.38
C ARG A 18 -16.66 -2.30 6.85
N SER A 19 -17.77 -2.10 6.15
CA SER A 19 -17.83 -2.26 4.69
C SER A 19 -16.96 -1.24 3.96
N VAL A 20 -16.88 -0.01 4.47
CA VAL A 20 -16.02 1.06 3.89
C VAL A 20 -14.55 0.74 4.12
N ILE A 21 -14.21 0.21 5.28
CA ILE A 21 -12.83 -0.14 5.64
C ILE A 21 -12.35 -1.32 4.80
N GLU A 22 -13.16 -2.39 4.70
CA GLU A 22 -12.86 -3.54 3.84
C GLU A 22 -12.64 -3.09 2.39
N GLN A 23 -13.52 -2.25 1.85
CA GLN A 23 -13.39 -1.73 0.49
C GLN A 23 -12.12 -0.89 0.29
N SER A 24 -11.78 -0.02 1.25
CA SER A 24 -10.53 0.77 1.18
C SER A 24 -9.27 -0.09 1.25
N LEU A 25 -9.32 -1.20 2.00
CA LEU A 25 -8.20 -2.14 2.12
C LEU A 25 -8.05 -2.97 0.84
N ASP A 26 -9.17 -3.40 0.24
CA ASP A 26 -9.17 -4.07 -1.06
C ASP A 26 -8.60 -3.17 -2.16
N ASP A 27 -8.94 -1.89 -2.18
CA ASP A 27 -8.39 -0.92 -3.13
C ASP A 27 -6.88 -0.68 -2.93
N CYS A 28 -6.35 -0.91 -1.72
CA CYS A 28 -4.91 -0.82 -1.43
C CYS A 28 -4.15 -2.11 -1.81
N LEU A 29 -4.85 -3.17 -2.21
CA LEU A 29 -4.20 -4.38 -2.71
C LEU A 29 -3.68 -4.15 -4.12
N LEU A 30 -2.36 -4.22 -4.26
CA LEU A 30 -1.69 -4.21 -5.56
C LEU A 30 -2.19 -5.37 -6.41
N THR A 31 -2.73 -5.05 -7.58
CA THR A 31 -3.11 -6.03 -8.58
C THR A 31 -1.88 -6.67 -9.22
N GLU A 32 -2.02 -7.87 -9.79
CA GLU A 32 -0.91 -8.56 -10.48
C GLU A 32 -0.29 -7.72 -11.60
N LYS A 33 -1.09 -6.87 -12.25
CA LYS A 33 -0.63 -5.95 -13.30
C LYS A 33 0.26 -4.85 -12.75
N GLU A 34 -0.10 -4.28 -11.60
CA GLU A 34 0.73 -3.29 -10.92
C GLU A 34 2.01 -3.93 -10.39
N MET A 35 1.97 -5.16 -9.87
CA MET A 35 3.17 -5.89 -9.46
C MET A 35 4.15 -6.19 -10.61
N GLN A 36 3.65 -6.38 -11.84
CA GLN A 36 4.49 -6.56 -13.03
C GLN A 36 4.92 -5.23 -13.66
N GLN A 37 4.38 -4.11 -13.20
CA GLN A 37 4.72 -2.80 -13.70
C GLN A 37 6.13 -2.41 -13.26
N ASN A 38 6.83 -1.64 -14.10
CA ASN A 38 8.21 -1.27 -13.82
C ASN A 38 8.27 -0.12 -12.81
N TRP A 39 8.32 -0.44 -11.52
CA TRP A 39 8.31 0.55 -10.43
C TRP A 39 9.51 1.50 -10.46
N ASN A 40 10.59 1.14 -11.18
CA ASN A 40 11.73 2.04 -11.41
C ASN A 40 11.38 3.23 -12.31
N THR A 41 10.24 3.22 -12.99
CA THR A 41 9.75 4.36 -13.78
C THR A 41 8.82 5.28 -13.00
N PHE A 42 8.46 4.94 -11.76
CA PHE A 42 7.84 5.89 -10.85
C PHE A 42 8.88 6.95 -10.48
N ILE A 43 8.79 8.08 -11.17
CA ILE A 43 9.60 9.26 -10.87
C ILE A 43 9.12 9.74 -9.50
N ASP A 44 9.99 9.62 -8.51
CA ASP A 44 9.77 10.20 -7.19
C ASP A 44 9.59 11.72 -7.34
N PRO A 45 8.42 12.29 -7.03
CA PRO A 45 8.21 13.73 -7.09
C PRO A 45 8.91 14.47 -5.95
N ILE A 46 9.47 13.73 -4.98
CA ILE A 46 10.15 14.27 -3.82
C ILE A 46 11.64 14.39 -4.16
N PRO A 47 12.29 15.53 -3.87
CA PRO A 47 13.72 15.68 -4.09
C PRO A 47 14.50 14.64 -3.27
N ALA A 48 15.56 14.10 -3.88
CA ALA A 48 16.44 13.13 -3.23
C ALA A 48 16.90 13.66 -1.87
N PHE A 49 16.77 12.84 -0.82
CA PHE A 49 17.24 13.17 0.53
C PHE A 49 18.76 13.42 0.50
N THR A 50 19.16 14.67 0.40
CA THR A 50 20.56 15.08 0.53
C THR A 50 20.89 15.23 2.02
N TYR A 51 21.41 14.18 2.64
CA TYR A 51 22.09 14.30 3.93
C TYR A 51 23.52 14.77 3.67
N THR A 52 23.82 16.03 3.99
CA THR A 52 25.21 16.50 4.10
C THR A 52 25.68 16.17 5.51
N SER A 53 26.63 15.23 5.60
CA SER A 53 27.36 14.95 6.84
C SER A 53 28.39 16.03 7.14
#